data_AF-A0A1L9V1A4-F1
#
_entry.id   AF-A0A1L9V1A4-F1
#
_cell.length_a   1.000
_cell.length_b   1.000
_cell.length_c   1.000
_cell.angle_alpha   90.00
_cell.angle_beta   90.00
_cell.angle_gamma   90.00
#
_symmetry.space_group_name_H-M   'P 1'
#
loop_
_entity.id
_entity.type
_entity.pdbx_description
1 polymer ?
#
loop_
_entity_poly.entity_id
_entity_poly.type
_entity_poly.pdbx_seq_one_letter_code
_entity_poly.pdbx_strand_id
1 'polypeptide(L)' 'MAGAIASAIYQGLIRRNAVYLTTIFASAFAFELTFDTASNKIWDSFNRGRQWKDIKHQYLNKADEEDDE' A
#
# COMPACT_ATOMS: atom_id res chain seq x y z
N MET A 1 4.65 18.66 -27.23
CA MET A 1 4.25 17.35 -26.65
C MET A 1 3.79 17.49 -25.19
N ALA A 2 4.59 18.02 -24.25
CA ALA A 2 4.20 18.16 -22.84
C ALA A 2 2.89 18.96 -22.61
N GLY A 3 2.67 20.02 -23.38
CA GLY A 3 1.43 20.82 -23.30
C GLY A 3 0.17 20.07 -23.74
N ALA A 4 0.29 19.05 -24.60
CA ALA A 4 -0.87 18.30 -25.09
C ALA A 4 -1.41 17.35 -24.00
N ILE A 5 -0.53 16.69 -23.24
CA ILE A 5 -0.91 15.83 -22.12
C ILE A 5 -1.51 16.66 -20.99
N ALA A 6 -0.87 17.77 -20.61
CA ALA A 6 -1.38 18.67 -19.59
C ALA A 6 -2.76 19.25 -19.97
N SER A 7 -2.95 19.62 -21.24
CA SER A 7 -4.24 20.11 -21.74
C SER A 7 -5.31 19.02 -21.70
N ALA A 8 -4.98 17.79 -22.07
CA ALA A 8 -5.91 16.65 -22.01
C ALA A 8 -6.32 16.34 -20.56
N ILE A 9 -5.38 16.34 -19.62
CA ILE A 9 -5.65 16.14 -18.18
C ILE A 9 -6.54 17.27 -17.64
N TYR A 10 -6.21 18.53 -17.97
CA TYR A 10 -6.99 19.66 -17.51
C TYR A 10 -8.43 19.60 -18.03
N GLN A 11 -8.60 19.35 -19.33
CA GLN A 11 -9.91 19.27 -19.96
C GLN A 11 -10.72 18.06 -19.48
N GLY A 12 -10.07 16.91 -19.26
CA GLY A 12 -10.73 15.66 -18.88
C GLY A 12 -11.05 15.52 -17.40
N LEU A 13 -10.13 15.94 -16.52
CA LEU A 13 -10.20 15.63 -15.08
C LEU A 13 -10.38 16.87 -14.19
N ILE A 14 -9.84 18.03 -14.59
CA ILE A 14 -9.74 19.19 -13.68
C ILE A 14 -10.83 20.25 -13.95
N ARG A 15 -11.20 20.48 -15.22
CA ARG A 15 -12.04 21.62 -15.62
C ARG A 15 -13.46 21.60 -15.03
N ARG A 16 -14.03 20.42 -14.75
CA ARG A 16 -15.40 20.27 -14.23
C ARG A 16 -15.37 19.87 -12.76
N ASN A 17 -15.90 20.71 -11.87
CA ASN A 17 -15.88 20.49 -10.41
C ASN A 17 -16.34 19.09 -9.97
N ALA A 18 -17.46 18.59 -10.52
CA ALA A 18 -17.97 17.26 -10.17
C ALA A 18 -17.02 16.13 -10.61
N VAL A 19 -16.37 16.27 -11.77
CA VAL A 19 -15.38 15.30 -12.26
C VAL A 19 -14.10 15.40 -11.45
N TYR A 20 -13.68 16.61 -11.11
CA TYR A 20 -12.50 16.88 -10.33
C TYR A 20 -12.57 16.25 -8.93
N LEU A 21 -13.66 16.49 -8.19
CA LEU A 21 -13.89 15.88 -6.88
C LEU A 21 -13.94 14.35 -6.95
N THR A 22 -14.68 13.80 -7.92
CA THR A 22 -14.75 12.34 -8.13
C THR A 22 -13.37 11.76 -8.44
N THR A 23 -12.58 12.45 -9.27
CA THR A 23 -11.22 12.02 -9.62
C THR A 23 -10.32 12.00 -8.40
N ILE A 24 -10.39 13.02 -7.53
CA ILE A 24 -9.62 13.08 -6.29
C ILE A 24 -9.99 11.90 -5.38
N PHE A 25 -11.28 11.65 -5.15
CA PHE A 25 -11.69 10.56 -4.26
C PHE A 25 -11.32 9.19 -4.81
N ALA A 26 -11.54 8.96 -6.10
CA ALA A 26 -11.18 7.71 -6.74
C ALA A 26 -9.66 7.48 -6.72
N SER A 27 -8.87 8.51 -7.01
CA SER A 27 -7.40 8.38 -7.00
C SER A 27 -6.85 8.24 -5.60
N ALA A 28 -7.40 8.93 -4.60
CA ALA A 28 -7.00 8.78 -3.20
C ALA A 28 -7.23 7.35 -2.71
N PHE A 29 -8.41 6.78 -2.98
CA PHE A 29 -8.71 5.39 -2.61
C PHE A 29 -7.78 4.38 -3.30
N ALA A 30 -7.58 4.52 -4.61
CA ALA A 30 -6.66 3.65 -5.34
C ALA A 30 -5.21 3.80 -4.87
N PHE A 31 -4.81 5.03 -4.53
CA PHE A 31 -3.49 5.35 -4.00
C PHE A 31 -3.27 4.73 -2.63
N GLU A 32 -4.23 4.86 -1.70
CA GLU A 32 -4.16 4.28 -0.34
C GLU A 32 -3.86 2.77 -0.41
N LEU A 33 -4.68 2.01 -1.14
CA LEU A 33 -4.51 0.55 -1.28
C LEU A 33 -3.13 0.18 -1.84
N THR A 34 -2.72 0.89 -2.88
CA THR A 34 -1.43 0.62 -3.56
C THR A 34 -0.26 1.01 -2.68
N PHE A 35 -0.33 2.18 -2.04
CA PHE A 35 0.72 2.74 -1.20
C PHE A 35 0.95 1.88 0.04
N ASP A 36 -0.12 1.46 0.73
CA ASP A 36 -0.02 0.60 1.90
C ASP A 36 0.60 -0.74 1.54
N THR A 37 0.14 -1.38 0.47
CA THR A 37 0.67 -2.67 0.02
C THR A 37 2.15 -2.56 -0.37
N ALA A 38 2.49 -1.54 -1.15
CA ALA A 38 3.86 -1.32 -1.62
C ALA A 38 4.80 -0.98 -0.46
N SER A 39 4.39 -0.08 0.44
CA SER A 39 5.19 0.36 1.57
C SER A 39 5.43 -0.79 2.56
N ASN A 40 4.40 -1.58 2.88
CA ASN A 40 4.56 -2.79 3.68
C ASN A 40 5.53 -3.77 3.03
N LYS A 41 5.43 -4.00 1.71
CA LYS A 41 6.36 -4.90 1.01
C LYS A 41 7.82 -4.41 1.07
N ILE A 42 8.03 -3.10 0.92
CA ILE A 42 9.36 -2.49 1.04
C ILE A 42 9.90 -2.69 2.47
N TRP A 43 9.07 -2.37 3.47
CA TRP A 43 9.41 -2.55 4.87
C TRP A 43 9.77 -4.00 5.19
N ASP A 44 8.97 -4.94 4.70
CA ASP A 44 9.16 -6.37 4.91
C ASP A 44 10.47 -6.88 4.31
N SER A 45 10.81 -6.38 3.13
CA SER A 45 12.05 -6.72 2.46
C SER A 45 13.27 -6.23 3.26
N PHE A 46 13.20 -5.03 3.83
CA PHE A 46 14.31 -4.45 4.59
C PHE A 46 14.45 -5.03 6.00
N ASN A 47 13.35 -5.50 6.59
CA ASN A 47 13.34 -6.02 7.95
C ASN A 47 13.18 -7.55 8.03
N ARG A 48 13.38 -8.25 6.91
CA ARG A 48 13.28 -9.71 6.85
C ARG A 48 14.13 -10.37 7.93
N GLY A 49 13.52 -11.33 8.63
CA GLY A 49 14.16 -12.10 9.70
C GLY A 49 14.17 -11.40 11.06
N ARG A 50 13.71 -10.14 11.13
CA ARG A 50 13.60 -9.38 12.39
C ARG A 50 12.16 -9.13 12.82
N GLN A 51 11.21 -9.31 11.90
CA GLN A 51 9.81 -9.05 12.20
C GLN A 51 9.20 -10.22 12.97
N TRP A 52 8.23 -9.91 13.83
CA TRP A 52 7.51 -10.95 14.58
C TRP A 52 6.95 -12.04 13.65
N LYS A 53 6.34 -11.66 12.52
CA LYS A 53 5.83 -12.62 11.54
C LYS A 53 6.89 -13.56 10.97
N ASP A 54 8.16 -13.16 10.97
CA ASP A 54 9.26 -14.00 10.48
C ASP A 54 9.74 -14.97 11.57
N ILE A 55 9.74 -14.57 12.84
CA ILE A 55 10.31 -15.35 13.96
C ILE A 55 9.26 -16.06 14.84
N LYS A 56 7.98 -15.73 14.69
CA LYS A 56 6.88 -16.22 15.54
C LYS A 56 6.83 -17.74 15.68
N HIS A 57 7.13 -18.46 14.60
CA HIS A 57 7.13 -19.93 14.58
C HIS A 57 8.13 -20.54 15.58
N GLN A 58 9.22 -19.85 15.91
CA GLN A 58 10.22 -20.33 16.86
C GLN A 58 9.75 -20.31 18.31
N TYR A 59 8.71 -19.51 18.61
CA TYR A 59 8.20 -19.33 19.97
C TYR A 59 6.91 -20.07 20.21
N LEU A 60 6.06 -20.22 19.19
CA LEU A 60 4.86 -21.05 19.30
C LEU A 60 5.22 -22.52 19.46
N ASN A 61 6.15 -23.03 18.64
CA ASN A 61 6.56 -24.44 18.74
C ASN A 61 7.24 -24.76 20.08
N LYS A 62 7.97 -23.79 20.66
CA LYS A 62 8.58 -23.97 21.99
C LYS A 62 7.54 -24.00 23.10
N ALA A 63 6.48 -23.20 23.00
CA ALA A 63 5.39 -23.26 23.96
C ALA A 63 4.65 -24.59 23.87
N ASP A 64 4.41 -25.09 22.66
CA ASP A 64 3.77 -26.40 22.46
C ASP A 64 4.67 -27.55 22.99
N GLU A 65 5.99 -27.49 22.79
CA GLU A 65 6.96 -28.46 23.34
C GLU A 65 7.06 -28.40 24.88
N GLU A 66 6.94 -27.21 25.50
CA GLU A 66 6.93 -27.04 26.96
C GLU A 66 5.60 -27.50 27.61
N ASP A 67 4.47 -27.44 26.89
CA ASP A 67 3.16 -27.91 27.39
C ASP A 67 2.98 -29.44 27.26
N ASP A 68 3.72 -30.10 26.36
CA ASP A 68 3.70 -31.55 26.12
C ASP A 68 4.69 -32.35 27.02
N GLU A 69 5.59 -31.68 27.77
CA GLU A 69 6.47 -32.26 28.81
C GLU A 69 5.86 -32.19 30.23
#